data_AF-A0AAN6QYL9-F1
#
_entry.id   AF-A0AAN6QYL9-F1
#
_cell.length_a   1.000
_cell.length_b   1.000
_cell.length_c   1.000
_cell.angle_alpha   90.00
_cell.angle_beta   90.00
_cell.angle_gamma   90.00
#
_symmetry.space_group_name_H-M   'P 1'
#
loop_
_entity.id
_entity.type
_entity.pdbx_description
1 polymer ?
#
loop_
_entity_poly.entity_id
_entity_poly.type
_entity_poly.pdbx_seq_one_letter_code
_entity_poly.pdbx_strand_id
1 'polypeptide(L)'
;MPTLLAFVSLLGGKPSDTLEKKHPSREKESTDYDALQMMSINKQRPVNVHGVRLVEVTNRTSTVMKVSEADEYSLSDPVLNAFKVLGQLYNLAVSGEVAVVPAVLYADTLVTKAEEESSDLLLLPWSETGSMSESQTVSTESVRNKLASDTYSDFIARALKTAQCPVAVFINKGFTGSLKQKPSTMDRRMSTLSVRSQRDRVTTVTNTGRSHHIFLPFFGGADGRLAVRLALQVAEHPEVTATIVHFRGRNDSIGSDAGSVVAEQIIVTPKKAQTPPIHHDDDAAFFASVQRSLPVELETRVVFDGAATAAPLSHAIALAQEELGQDPKNGGDLVLLGRHSTLVDNAATGKGCLGVATEMVLESGIKASVLVVQARS
;
A
#
# COMPACT_ATOMS: atom_id res chain seq x y z
N MET A 1 -9.89 7.62 -3.34
CA MET A 1 -9.43 8.63 -2.35
C MET A 1 -9.62 8.18 -0.91
N PRO A 2 -10.82 7.82 -0.41
CA PRO A 2 -11.00 7.50 1.02
C PRO A 2 -10.13 6.34 1.52
N THR A 3 -9.96 5.31 0.69
CA THR A 3 -9.17 4.13 1.01
C THR A 3 -7.66 4.37 0.98
N LEU A 4 -7.19 5.26 0.11
CA LEU A 4 -5.80 5.71 0.10
C LEU A 4 -5.48 6.49 1.37
N LEU A 5 -6.37 7.41 1.78
CA LEU A 5 -6.21 8.14 3.04
C LEU A 5 -6.19 7.20 4.25
N ALA A 6 -7.05 6.19 4.27
CA ALA A 6 -7.03 5.20 5.33
C ALA A 6 -5.69 4.45 5.38
N PHE A 7 -5.12 4.08 4.23
CA PHE A 7 -3.77 3.50 4.20
C PHE A 7 -2.72 4.49 4.73
N VAL A 8 -2.71 5.73 4.24
CA VAL A 8 -1.74 6.76 4.68
C VAL A 8 -1.91 7.08 6.17
N SER A 9 -3.12 6.97 6.73
CA SER A 9 -3.33 7.15 8.16
C SER A 9 -2.61 6.13 9.04
N LEU A 10 -2.33 4.92 8.50
CA LEU A 10 -1.53 3.92 9.21
C LEU A 10 -0.04 4.27 9.26
N LEU A 11 0.43 5.16 8.37
CA LEU A 11 1.77 5.74 8.44
C LEU A 11 1.82 6.91 9.44
N GLY A 12 0.66 7.42 9.86
CA GLY A 12 0.57 8.49 10.86
C GLY A 12 1.06 8.01 12.22
N GLY A 13 1.76 8.90 12.94
CA GLY A 13 2.25 8.60 14.28
C GLY A 13 1.10 8.27 15.24
N LYS A 14 1.40 7.48 16.28
CA LYS A 14 0.43 7.07 17.32
C LYS A 14 -0.38 8.29 17.79
N PRO A 15 -1.73 8.23 17.86
CA PRO A 15 -2.56 9.33 18.37
C PRO A 15 -2.40 9.56 19.89
N SER A 16 -1.39 8.95 20.53
CA SER A 16 -1.29 8.79 21.99
C SER A 16 -0.63 9.95 22.73
N ASP A 17 -0.47 11.13 22.13
CA ASP A 17 0.07 12.31 22.83
C ASP A 17 -0.89 13.50 22.75
N THR A 18 -2.20 13.21 22.76
CA THR A 18 -3.22 14.21 23.09
C THR A 18 -3.15 14.51 24.59
N LEU A 19 -2.08 15.17 25.02
CA LEU A 19 -2.04 15.84 26.32
C LEU A 19 -3.28 16.74 26.39
N GLU A 20 -4.10 16.55 27.42
CA GLU A 20 -5.24 17.43 27.67
C GLU A 20 -4.74 18.87 27.68
N LYS A 21 -5.10 19.63 26.65
CA LYS A 21 -4.68 21.03 26.55
C LYS A 21 -5.37 21.79 27.67
N LYS A 22 -4.62 22.13 28.71
CA LYS A 22 -5.13 22.98 29.78
C LYS A 22 -5.41 24.37 29.21
N HIS A 23 -6.47 25.00 29.69
CA HIS A 23 -6.82 26.33 29.23
C HIS A 23 -5.65 27.30 29.52
N PRO A 24 -5.30 28.23 28.60
CA PRO A 24 -4.14 29.12 28.76
C PRO A 24 -4.14 29.96 30.05
N SER A 25 -5.30 30.19 30.65
CA SER A 25 -5.42 30.87 31.94
C SER A 25 -5.08 30.00 33.15
N ARG A 26 -5.08 28.66 33.01
CA ARG A 26 -4.77 27.66 34.05
C ARG A 26 -3.37 27.06 33.90
N GLU A 27 -2.65 27.33 32.82
CA GLU A 27 -1.26 26.86 32.60
C GLU A 27 -0.21 27.72 33.32
N LYS A 28 -0.55 28.92 33.79
CA LYS A 28 0.41 29.87 34.38
C LYS A 28 0.95 29.50 35.77
N GLU A 29 0.48 28.40 36.38
CA GLU A 29 0.88 27.99 37.74
C GLU A 29 1.84 26.80 37.79
N SER A 30 2.11 26.11 36.68
CA SER A 30 3.05 24.97 36.65
C SER A 30 4.32 25.33 35.89
N THR A 31 5.28 25.95 36.56
CA THR A 31 6.68 26.04 36.11
C THR A 31 7.38 24.70 36.33
N ASP A 32 7.05 23.71 35.49
CA ASP A 32 7.81 22.46 35.40
C ASP A 32 8.62 22.49 34.09
N TYR A 33 9.76 23.18 34.15
CA TYR A 33 10.68 23.35 33.02
C TYR A 33 11.29 22.02 32.56
N ASP A 34 11.33 21.01 33.44
CA ASP A 34 11.94 19.70 33.17
C ASP A 34 11.01 18.79 32.32
N ALA A 35 9.69 18.86 32.54
CA ALA A 35 8.70 18.10 31.77
C ALA A 35 8.59 18.57 30.30
N LEU A 36 8.68 19.88 30.06
CA LEU A 36 8.66 20.47 28.71
C LEU A 36 9.93 20.13 27.91
N GLN A 37 11.06 19.94 28.60
CA GLN A 37 12.34 19.60 27.97
C GLN A 37 12.42 18.11 27.64
N MET A 38 11.88 17.22 28.48
CA MET A 38 11.71 15.79 28.15
C MET A 38 10.69 15.55 27.02
N MET A 39 9.61 16.33 26.93
CA MET A 39 8.59 16.22 25.86
C MET A 39 9.09 16.64 24.47
N SER A 40 10.12 17.49 24.40
CA SER A 40 10.69 17.94 23.12
C SER A 40 11.62 16.90 22.46
N ILE A 41 12.07 15.89 23.21
CA ILE A 41 13.05 14.90 22.73
C ILE A 41 12.39 13.76 21.94
N ASN A 42 11.10 13.48 22.17
CA ASN A 42 10.37 12.34 21.58
C ASN A 42 9.27 12.70 20.58
N LYS A 43 9.14 13.97 20.18
CA LYS A 43 8.18 14.33 19.11
C LYS A 43 8.73 13.88 17.77
N GLN A 44 8.38 12.66 17.38
CA GLN A 44 8.55 12.23 16.00
C GLN A 44 7.86 13.25 15.09
N ARG A 45 8.57 13.66 14.04
CA ARG A 45 8.02 14.61 13.07
C ARG A 45 6.78 13.97 12.45
N PRO A 46 5.66 14.70 12.36
CA PRO A 46 4.48 14.17 11.70
C PRO A 46 4.83 13.83 10.25
N VAL A 47 4.22 12.76 9.74
CA VAL A 47 4.39 12.39 8.33
C VAL A 47 3.76 13.49 7.47
N ASN A 48 4.56 14.05 6.57
CA ASN A 48 4.12 15.02 5.59
C ASN A 48 3.54 14.28 4.38
N VAL A 49 2.36 14.69 3.94
CA VAL A 49 1.66 14.06 2.80
C VAL A 49 1.27 15.16 1.82
N HIS A 50 1.86 15.11 0.64
CA HIS A 50 1.53 16.02 -0.45
C HIS A 50 0.54 15.36 -1.41
N GLY A 51 -0.69 15.86 -1.46
CA GLY A 51 -1.75 15.36 -2.34
C GLY A 51 -1.83 16.14 -3.64
N VAL A 52 -1.55 15.50 -4.77
CA VAL A 52 -1.70 16.10 -6.11
C VAL A 52 -2.99 15.60 -6.76
N ARG A 53 -3.90 16.53 -7.07
CA ARG A 53 -5.10 16.24 -7.88
C ARG A 53 -4.82 16.60 -9.34
N LEU A 54 -4.74 15.58 -10.20
CA LEU A 54 -4.60 15.76 -11.63
C LEU A 54 -5.96 16.02 -12.28
N VAL A 55 -6.05 17.07 -13.10
CA VAL A 55 -7.25 17.42 -13.87
C VAL A 55 -6.86 17.56 -15.34
N GLU A 56 -7.58 16.86 -16.23
CA GLU A 56 -7.27 16.87 -17.65
C GLU A 56 -7.56 18.25 -18.25
N VAL A 57 -6.59 18.85 -18.94
CA VAL A 57 -6.84 20.01 -19.81
C VAL A 57 -7.61 19.53 -21.04
N THR A 58 -8.83 20.03 -21.23
CA THR A 58 -9.62 19.79 -22.45
C THR A 58 -9.84 21.09 -23.22
N ASN A 59 -10.17 20.98 -24.53
CA ASN A 59 -10.49 22.13 -25.39
C ASN A 59 -11.79 22.88 -25.01
N ARG A 60 -12.41 22.56 -23.86
CA ARG A 60 -13.50 23.36 -23.30
C ARG A 60 -12.91 24.61 -22.65
N THR A 61 -13.50 25.76 -22.94
CA THR A 61 -13.10 27.08 -22.38
C THR A 61 -12.99 27.06 -20.85
N SER A 62 -13.81 26.26 -20.17
CA SER A 62 -13.76 26.09 -18.72
C SER A 62 -12.47 25.45 -18.19
N THR A 63 -11.84 24.55 -18.93
CA THR A 63 -10.55 23.95 -18.54
C THR A 63 -9.39 24.90 -18.79
N VAL A 64 -9.46 25.74 -19.83
CA VAL A 64 -8.45 26.78 -20.08
C VAL A 64 -8.48 27.86 -19.00
N MET A 65 -9.67 28.27 -18.55
CA MET A 65 -9.79 29.19 -17.40
C MET A 65 -9.23 28.59 -16.11
N LYS A 66 -9.44 27.29 -15.87
CA LYS A 66 -8.87 26.59 -14.69
C LYS A 66 -7.35 26.58 -14.65
N VAL A 67 -6.68 26.63 -15.81
CA VAL A 67 -5.22 26.73 -15.87
C VAL A 67 -4.75 28.11 -15.38
N SER A 68 -5.53 29.17 -15.64
CA SER A 68 -5.22 30.53 -15.19
C SER A 68 -5.44 30.75 -13.69
N GLU A 69 -6.34 29.97 -13.09
CA GLU A 69 -6.78 30.10 -11.69
C GLU A 69 -6.37 28.88 -10.83
N ALA A 70 -5.31 28.14 -11.21
CA ALA A 70 -4.95 26.87 -10.58
C ALA A 70 -4.72 26.98 -9.05
N ASP A 71 -4.13 28.10 -8.60
CA ASP A 71 -3.88 28.36 -7.16
C ASP A 71 -5.17 28.64 -6.38
N GLU A 72 -6.08 29.44 -6.94
CA GLU A 72 -7.40 29.73 -6.34
C GLU A 72 -8.31 28.48 -6.34
N TYR A 73 -8.18 27.66 -7.39
CA TYR A 73 -8.88 26.38 -7.48
C TYR A 73 -8.38 25.38 -6.45
N SER A 74 -7.07 25.39 -6.14
CA SER A 74 -6.48 24.52 -5.11
C SER A 74 -6.97 24.83 -3.69
N LEU A 75 -7.26 26.11 -3.40
CA LEU A 75 -7.80 26.54 -2.10
C LEU A 75 -9.28 26.16 -1.92
N SER A 76 -10.05 26.18 -3.00
CA SER A 76 -11.49 25.94 -2.99
C SER A 76 -11.90 24.50 -3.33
N ASP A 77 -10.94 23.62 -3.67
CA ASP A 77 -11.24 22.23 -4.02
C ASP A 77 -11.77 21.43 -2.82
N PRO A 78 -13.00 20.87 -2.90
CA PRO A 78 -13.61 20.15 -1.79
C PRO A 78 -12.92 18.82 -1.47
N VAL A 79 -12.28 18.18 -2.45
CA VAL A 79 -11.59 16.90 -2.24
C VAL A 79 -10.29 17.14 -1.50
N LEU A 80 -9.52 18.17 -1.87
CA LEU A 80 -8.32 18.58 -1.14
C LEU A 80 -8.66 19.09 0.26
N ASN A 81 -9.75 19.82 0.43
CA ASN A 81 -10.18 20.27 1.76
C ASN A 81 -10.60 19.10 2.65
N ALA A 82 -11.33 18.11 2.12
CA ALA A 82 -11.60 16.87 2.85
C ALA A 82 -10.31 16.10 3.18
N PHE A 83 -9.34 16.06 2.25
CA PHE A 83 -8.03 15.45 2.45
C PHE A 83 -7.25 16.11 3.58
N LYS A 84 -7.23 17.45 3.65
CA LYS A 84 -6.62 18.23 4.73
C LYS A 84 -7.28 17.98 6.08
N VAL A 85 -8.62 17.99 6.15
CA VAL A 85 -9.37 17.74 7.39
C VAL A 85 -9.11 16.31 7.91
N LEU A 86 -9.12 15.32 7.03
CA LEU A 86 -8.82 13.93 7.41
C LEU A 86 -7.37 13.77 7.83
N GLY A 87 -6.43 14.45 7.17
CA GLY A 87 -5.03 14.50 7.58
C GLY A 87 -4.85 14.98 9.01
N GLN A 88 -5.50 16.10 9.36
CA GLN A 88 -5.48 16.64 10.73
C GLN A 88 -6.02 15.64 11.76
N LEU A 89 -7.05 14.88 11.41
CA LEU A 89 -7.62 13.85 12.29
C LEU A 89 -6.63 12.70 12.57
N TYR A 90 -5.80 12.36 11.59
CA TYR A 90 -4.82 11.27 11.68
C TYR A 90 -3.40 11.74 12.00
N ASN A 91 -3.23 12.97 12.48
CA ASN A 91 -1.93 13.58 12.81
C ASN A 91 -0.94 13.57 11.62
N LEU A 92 -1.46 13.76 10.42
CA LEU A 92 -0.70 13.90 9.18
C LEU A 92 -0.63 15.38 8.79
N ALA A 93 0.55 15.83 8.40
CA ALA A 93 0.74 17.17 7.84
C ALA A 93 0.43 17.13 6.34
N VAL A 94 -0.80 17.51 5.99
CA VAL A 94 -1.31 17.40 4.62
C VAL A 94 -1.20 18.72 3.87
N SER A 95 -0.55 18.69 2.71
CA SER A 95 -0.62 19.73 1.67
C SER A 95 -1.37 19.20 0.45
N GLY A 96 -1.97 20.09 -0.33
CA GLY A 96 -2.80 19.71 -1.47
C GLY A 96 -2.67 20.71 -2.61
N GLU A 97 -2.43 20.21 -3.82
CA GLU A 97 -2.27 20.97 -5.06
C GLU A 97 -3.18 20.38 -6.16
N VAL A 98 -3.74 21.24 -7.01
CA VAL A 98 -4.42 20.82 -8.24
C VAL A 98 -3.54 21.13 -9.45
N ALA A 99 -3.14 20.09 -10.19
CA ALA A 99 -2.37 20.23 -11.42
C ALA A 99 -3.28 19.98 -12.64
N VAL A 100 -3.44 21.03 -13.46
CA VAL A 100 -4.29 20.99 -14.66
C VAL A 100 -3.38 20.79 -15.88
N VAL A 101 -3.24 19.54 -16.33
CA VAL A 101 -2.31 19.16 -17.41
C VAL A 101 -2.96 18.14 -18.37
N PRO A 102 -2.46 17.98 -19.61
CA PRO A 102 -2.90 16.90 -20.51
C PRO A 102 -2.59 15.52 -19.92
N ALA A 103 -3.45 14.53 -20.18
CA ALA A 103 -3.33 13.17 -19.64
C ALA A 103 -1.97 12.48 -19.95
N VAL A 104 -1.37 12.80 -21.11
CA VAL A 104 -0.08 12.23 -21.51
C VAL A 104 1.09 12.69 -20.63
N LEU A 105 0.96 13.83 -19.95
CA LEU A 105 1.99 14.43 -19.08
C LEU A 105 1.77 14.12 -17.59
N TYR A 106 0.75 13.33 -17.24
CA TYR A 106 0.44 13.02 -15.84
C TYR A 106 1.60 12.38 -15.09
N ALA A 107 2.24 11.38 -15.69
CA ALA A 107 3.36 10.67 -15.05
C ALA A 107 4.53 11.61 -14.80
N ASP A 108 4.91 12.39 -15.83
CA ASP A 108 6.04 13.30 -15.75
C ASP A 108 5.78 14.42 -14.73
N THR A 109 4.57 14.98 -14.71
CA THR A 109 4.18 16.01 -13.74
C THR A 109 4.29 15.48 -12.30
N LEU A 110 3.81 14.27 -12.02
CA LEU A 110 3.90 13.68 -10.68
C LEU A 110 5.33 13.40 -10.24
N VAL A 111 6.18 12.93 -11.15
CA VAL A 111 7.59 12.65 -10.84
C VAL A 111 8.35 13.94 -10.56
N THR A 112 8.18 14.96 -11.41
CA THR A 112 8.78 16.28 -11.19
C THR A 112 8.33 16.88 -9.86
N LYS A 113 7.04 16.78 -9.53
CA LYS A 113 6.52 17.27 -8.25
C LYS A 113 7.09 16.51 -7.05
N ALA A 114 7.21 15.19 -7.16
CA ALA A 114 7.84 14.38 -6.12
C ALA A 114 9.32 14.76 -5.92
N GLU A 115 10.02 15.15 -6.97
CA GLU A 115 11.40 15.64 -6.91
C GLU A 115 11.50 17.04 -6.31
N GLU A 116 10.64 17.98 -6.75
CA GLU A 116 10.56 19.35 -6.21
C GLU A 116 10.33 19.35 -4.69
N GLU A 117 9.44 18.49 -4.21
CA GLU A 117 9.10 18.35 -2.78
C GLU A 117 10.03 17.38 -2.02
N SER A 118 11.05 16.81 -2.69
CA SER A 118 11.98 15.82 -2.10
C SER A 118 11.27 14.66 -1.40
N SER A 119 10.27 14.08 -2.05
CA SER A 119 9.41 13.04 -1.49
C SER A 119 10.14 11.71 -1.27
N ASP A 120 9.97 11.12 -0.09
CA ASP A 120 10.54 9.81 0.26
C ASP A 120 9.81 8.62 -0.38
N LEU A 121 8.54 8.79 -0.75
CA LEU A 121 7.69 7.77 -1.35
C LEU A 121 6.61 8.40 -2.24
N LEU A 122 6.52 7.95 -3.49
CA LEU A 122 5.42 8.28 -4.40
C LEU A 122 4.34 7.21 -4.32
N LEU A 123 3.17 7.55 -3.77
CA LEU A 123 2.02 6.62 -3.66
C LEU A 123 1.00 6.87 -4.78
N LEU A 124 0.77 5.86 -5.62
CA LEU A 124 -0.15 5.91 -6.76
C LEU A 124 -1.37 5.02 -6.51
N PRO A 125 -2.60 5.56 -6.44
CA PRO A 125 -3.81 4.75 -6.30
C PRO A 125 -4.22 4.14 -7.63
N TRP A 126 -4.26 2.81 -7.74
CA TRP A 126 -4.82 2.15 -8.92
C TRP A 126 -6.31 2.46 -9.08
N SER A 127 -6.70 2.95 -10.26
CA SER A 127 -8.08 3.35 -10.54
C SER A 127 -9.06 2.18 -10.39
N GLU A 128 -10.18 2.40 -9.70
CA GLU A 128 -11.20 1.36 -9.50
C GLU A 128 -11.92 0.97 -10.81
N THR A 129 -11.91 1.86 -11.79
CA THR A 129 -12.53 1.69 -13.11
C THR A 129 -11.50 1.41 -14.20
N GLY A 130 -10.20 1.47 -13.89
CA GLY A 130 -9.11 1.43 -14.87
C GLY A 130 -9.07 2.64 -15.80
N SER A 131 -9.95 3.64 -15.63
CA SER A 131 -9.96 4.84 -16.47
C SER A 131 -9.16 5.98 -15.83
N MET A 132 -8.63 6.85 -16.69
CA MET A 132 -7.98 8.12 -16.33
C MET A 132 -8.94 9.23 -15.94
N SER A 133 -10.23 9.07 -16.23
CA SER A 133 -11.23 10.10 -16.00
C SER A 133 -12.05 9.83 -14.74
N GLU A 134 -12.46 10.89 -14.06
CA GLU A 134 -13.32 10.87 -12.87
C GLU A 134 -14.75 10.39 -13.26
N SER A 135 -14.95 9.08 -13.34
CA SER A 135 -16.26 8.48 -13.61
C SER A 135 -16.98 8.22 -12.29
N GLN A 136 -18.11 8.88 -12.07
CA GLN A 136 -18.90 8.79 -10.83
C GLN A 136 -19.63 7.44 -10.64
N THR A 137 -19.65 6.58 -11.67
CA THR A 137 -20.34 5.28 -11.64
C THR A 137 -19.34 4.14 -11.89
N VAL A 138 -19.05 3.38 -10.85
CA VAL A 138 -18.29 2.12 -10.97
C VAL A 138 -19.26 1.03 -11.40
N SER A 139 -19.30 0.70 -12.69
CA SER A 139 -20.06 -0.46 -13.17
C SER A 139 -19.32 -1.75 -12.82
N THR A 140 -20.03 -2.83 -12.50
CA THR A 140 -19.42 -4.15 -12.18
C THR A 140 -18.55 -4.70 -13.32
N GLU A 141 -18.79 -4.25 -14.55
CA GLU A 141 -18.03 -4.61 -15.75
C GLU A 141 -16.70 -3.84 -15.84
N SER A 142 -16.68 -2.56 -15.44
CA SER A 142 -15.43 -1.77 -15.31
C SER A 142 -14.49 -2.33 -14.23
N VAL A 143 -15.03 -2.99 -13.21
CA VAL A 143 -14.26 -3.67 -12.14
C VAL A 143 -13.54 -4.92 -12.68
N ARG A 144 -14.05 -5.57 -13.74
CA ARG A 144 -13.43 -6.75 -14.36
C ARG A 144 -12.27 -6.36 -15.29
N ASN A 145 -12.36 -5.18 -15.92
CA ASN A 145 -11.33 -4.62 -16.79
C ASN A 145 -10.28 -3.76 -16.06
N LYS A 146 -10.19 -3.86 -14.73
CA LYS A 146 -9.25 -3.09 -13.88
C LYS A 146 -7.80 -3.15 -14.32
N LEU A 147 -7.37 -4.29 -14.84
CA LEU A 147 -5.99 -4.57 -15.27
C LEU A 147 -5.82 -4.50 -16.79
N ALA A 148 -6.91 -4.37 -17.54
CA ALA A 148 -6.91 -4.43 -19.00
C ALA A 148 -6.93 -3.03 -19.66
N SER A 149 -6.92 -1.95 -18.88
CA SER A 149 -6.86 -0.61 -19.45
C SER A 149 -5.42 -0.20 -19.73
N ASP A 150 -5.04 -0.27 -21.00
CA ASP A 150 -3.69 0.02 -21.49
C ASP A 150 -3.24 1.45 -21.11
N THR A 151 -4.14 2.43 -21.13
CA THR A 151 -3.80 3.83 -20.85
C THR A 151 -3.40 4.07 -19.39
N TYR A 152 -4.08 3.41 -18.46
CA TYR A 152 -3.76 3.50 -17.03
C TYR A 152 -2.48 2.74 -16.68
N SER A 153 -2.31 1.54 -17.23
CA SER A 153 -1.07 0.80 -17.08
C SER A 153 0.13 1.54 -17.67
N ASP A 154 -0.02 2.21 -18.82
CA ASP A 154 1.05 2.99 -19.46
C ASP A 154 1.50 4.16 -18.59
N PHE A 155 0.54 4.87 -17.98
CA PHE A 155 0.85 5.95 -17.04
C PHE A 155 1.59 5.45 -15.80
N ILE A 156 1.12 4.37 -15.17
CA ILE A 156 1.79 3.79 -14.01
C ILE A 156 3.18 3.27 -14.41
N ALA A 157 3.31 2.60 -15.55
CA ALA A 157 4.59 2.13 -16.06
C ALA A 157 5.57 3.28 -16.32
N ARG A 158 5.10 4.40 -16.87
CA ARG A 158 5.93 5.61 -17.06
C ARG A 158 6.34 6.20 -15.72
N ALA A 159 5.42 6.38 -14.77
CA ALA A 159 5.73 6.90 -13.45
C ALA A 159 6.77 6.02 -12.72
N LEU A 160 6.58 4.69 -12.74
CA LEU A 160 7.50 3.71 -12.16
C LEU A 160 8.89 3.71 -12.81
N LYS A 161 8.98 4.07 -14.10
CA LYS A 161 10.25 4.11 -14.83
C LYS A 161 11.01 5.42 -14.62
N THR A 162 10.30 6.54 -14.53
CA THR A 162 10.90 7.88 -14.46
C THR A 162 11.16 8.33 -13.03
N ALA A 163 10.43 7.81 -12.04
CA ALA A 163 10.57 8.22 -10.64
C ALA A 163 11.97 7.98 -10.08
N GLN A 164 12.53 9.01 -9.42
CA GLN A 164 13.79 8.95 -8.68
C GLN A 164 13.60 8.61 -7.20
N CYS A 165 12.36 8.52 -6.73
CA CYS A 165 12.01 8.08 -5.38
C CYS A 165 11.38 6.68 -5.43
N PRO A 166 11.37 5.95 -4.29
CA PRO A 166 10.56 4.75 -4.15
C PRO A 166 9.11 5.01 -4.57
N VAL A 167 8.51 4.05 -5.28
CA VAL A 167 7.12 4.17 -5.75
C VAL A 167 6.30 3.01 -5.17
N ALA A 168 5.12 3.33 -4.67
CA ALA A 168 4.14 2.37 -4.21
C ALA A 168 2.84 2.50 -5.02
N VAL A 169 2.33 1.39 -5.55
CA VAL A 169 1.05 1.34 -6.27
C VAL A 169 0.04 0.61 -5.40
N PHE A 170 -1.03 1.31 -5.02
CA PHE A 170 -2.06 0.79 -4.12
C PHE A 170 -3.31 0.37 -4.88
N ILE A 171 -3.67 -0.91 -4.78
CA ILE A 171 -4.81 -1.53 -5.44
C ILE A 171 -5.86 -1.88 -4.39
N ASN A 172 -6.94 -1.11 -4.37
CA ASN A 172 -8.02 -1.30 -3.40
C ASN A 172 -8.90 -2.52 -3.76
N LYS A 173 -9.00 -3.48 -2.82
CA LYS A 173 -9.95 -4.59 -2.86
C LYS A 173 -10.87 -4.64 -1.63
N GLY A 174 -11.13 -3.50 -0.99
CA GLY A 174 -12.05 -3.39 0.16
C GLY A 174 -11.38 -2.92 1.44
N PHE A 175 -10.25 -2.22 1.33
CA PHE A 175 -9.59 -1.57 2.47
C PHE A 175 -10.50 -0.50 3.08
N THR A 176 -10.66 -0.54 4.39
CA THR A 176 -11.53 0.28 5.26
C THR A 176 -13.02 0.30 4.87
N GLY A 177 -13.48 -0.77 4.22
CA GLY A 177 -14.85 -0.91 3.74
C GLY A 177 -14.95 -0.77 2.22
N SER A 178 -15.91 -1.48 1.66
CA SER A 178 -16.15 -1.49 0.22
C SER A 178 -17.37 -0.64 -0.10
N LEU A 179 -17.25 0.24 -1.10
CA LEU A 179 -18.42 0.90 -1.72
C LEU A 179 -19.29 -0.10 -2.51
N LYS A 180 -18.92 -1.39 -2.54
CA LYS A 180 -19.72 -2.43 -3.17
C LYS A 180 -21.13 -2.43 -2.58
N GLN A 181 -22.10 -2.18 -3.45
CA GLN A 181 -23.50 -2.45 -3.17
C GLN A 181 -23.60 -3.93 -2.78
N LYS A 182 -23.96 -4.22 -1.52
CA LYS A 182 -24.44 -5.56 -1.20
C LYS A 182 -25.74 -5.73 -1.99
N PRO A 183 -25.88 -6.73 -2.89
CA PRO A 183 -27.20 -7.06 -3.40
C PRO A 183 -28.04 -7.40 -2.18
N SER A 184 -29.12 -6.64 -1.98
CA SER A 184 -30.09 -6.91 -0.92
C SER A 184 -30.66 -8.31 -1.16
N THR A 185 -30.06 -9.34 -0.56
CA THR A 185 -30.63 -10.67 -0.43
C THR A 185 -31.75 -10.58 0.60
N MET A 186 -32.86 -9.96 0.21
CA MET A 186 -34.10 -9.99 0.95
C MET A 186 -35.07 -10.80 0.09
N ASP A 187 -35.28 -12.06 0.45
CA ASP A 187 -36.39 -12.87 -0.03
C ASP A 187 -37.69 -12.20 0.42
N ARG A 188 -38.20 -11.28 -0.39
CA ARG A 188 -39.48 -10.64 -0.12
C ARG A 188 -40.60 -11.52 -0.64
N ARG A 189 -41.29 -12.18 0.30
CA ARG A 189 -42.70 -12.54 0.09
C ARG A 189 -43.46 -11.24 -0.17
N MET A 190 -43.90 -11.06 -1.41
CA MET A 190 -44.68 -9.91 -1.86
C MET A 190 -46.02 -9.90 -1.12
N SER A 191 -46.25 -8.89 -0.26
CA SER A 191 -47.59 -8.52 0.18
C SER A 191 -48.04 -7.29 -0.60
N THR A 192 -49.24 -7.35 -1.16
CA THR A 192 -49.83 -6.51 -2.22
C THR A 192 -50.18 -5.07 -1.83
N LEU A 193 -49.62 -4.52 -0.74
CA LEU A 193 -50.00 -3.20 -0.24
C LEU A 193 -48.80 -2.44 0.35
N SER A 194 -47.92 -1.88 -0.49
CA SER A 194 -47.10 -0.73 -0.11
C SER A 194 -46.66 0.07 -1.34
N VAL A 195 -47.50 1.02 -1.75
CA VAL A 195 -47.14 2.08 -2.71
C VAL A 195 -46.65 3.27 -1.89
N ARG A 196 -45.33 3.41 -1.75
CA ARG A 196 -44.53 4.65 -1.60
C ARG A 196 -43.33 4.47 -0.66
N SER A 197 -42.21 5.04 -1.12
CA SER A 197 -40.93 5.30 -0.44
C SER A 197 -39.97 4.15 -0.17
N GLN A 198 -39.59 3.41 -1.21
CA GLN A 198 -38.28 2.75 -1.22
C GLN A 198 -37.41 3.37 -2.31
N ARG A 199 -36.81 4.53 -2.00
CA ARG A 199 -35.48 4.80 -2.56
C ARG A 199 -34.60 3.68 -2.01
N ASP A 200 -33.96 2.90 -2.88
CA ASP A 200 -32.89 2.00 -2.50
C ASP A 200 -31.90 2.78 -1.62
N ARG A 201 -32.00 2.58 -0.30
CA ARG A 201 -30.98 3.05 0.62
C ARG A 201 -29.78 2.15 0.38
N VAL A 202 -28.91 2.57 -0.53
CA VAL A 202 -27.53 2.10 -0.63
C VAL A 202 -26.92 2.31 0.75
N THR A 203 -26.90 1.26 1.56
CA THR A 203 -26.29 1.32 2.88
C THR A 203 -24.85 0.89 2.65
N THR A 204 -23.97 1.86 2.40
CA THR A 204 -22.53 1.63 2.44
C THR A 204 -22.18 1.24 3.87
N VAL A 205 -21.95 -0.05 4.12
CA VAL A 205 -21.53 -0.51 5.44
C VAL A 205 -20.05 -0.16 5.56
N THR A 206 -19.72 0.83 6.39
CA THR A 206 -18.34 1.07 6.81
C THR A 206 -17.96 -0.06 7.75
N ASN A 207 -16.84 -0.74 7.48
CA ASN A 207 -16.34 -1.71 8.45
C ASN A 207 -15.89 -0.92 9.68
N THR A 208 -16.44 -1.29 10.83
CA THR A 208 -16.17 -0.62 12.11
C THR A 208 -14.86 -1.09 12.73
N GLY A 209 -14.30 -2.20 12.26
CA GLY A 209 -12.98 -2.66 12.65
C GLY A 209 -11.92 -1.75 12.04
N ARG A 210 -11.02 -1.30 12.91
CA ARG A 210 -9.87 -0.47 12.56
C ARG A 210 -8.58 -1.29 12.48
N SER A 211 -8.66 -2.58 12.81
CA SER A 211 -7.55 -3.49 12.68
C SER A 211 -7.23 -3.75 11.21
N HIS A 212 -5.97 -4.08 10.92
CA HIS A 212 -5.51 -4.46 9.60
C HIS A 212 -4.45 -5.55 9.74
N HIS A 213 -4.45 -6.51 8.82
CA HIS A 213 -3.40 -7.52 8.76
C HIS A 213 -2.63 -7.40 7.44
N ILE A 214 -1.30 -7.39 7.52
CA ILE A 214 -0.40 -7.28 6.39
C ILE A 214 0.30 -8.62 6.16
N PHE A 215 0.11 -9.21 4.98
CA PHE A 215 0.89 -10.35 4.54
C PHE A 215 1.96 -9.91 3.54
N LEU A 216 3.21 -10.26 3.81
CA LEU A 216 4.35 -9.93 2.95
C LEU A 216 5.13 -11.20 2.60
N PRO A 217 4.97 -11.74 1.39
CA PRO A 217 5.87 -12.76 0.88
C PRO A 217 7.17 -12.09 0.38
N PHE A 218 8.26 -12.32 1.10
CA PHE A 218 9.58 -11.79 0.78
C PHE A 218 10.32 -12.76 -0.13
N PHE A 219 10.59 -12.32 -1.36
CA PHE A 219 11.31 -13.10 -2.38
C PHE A 219 12.75 -12.61 -2.62
N GLY A 220 13.25 -11.68 -1.80
CA GLY A 220 14.54 -11.03 -2.01
C GLY A 220 14.47 -9.78 -2.89
N GLY A 221 15.65 -9.25 -3.23
CA GLY A 221 15.81 -8.08 -4.09
C GLY A 221 15.55 -6.73 -3.41
N ALA A 222 15.92 -5.64 -4.10
CA ALA A 222 15.80 -4.27 -3.57
C ALA A 222 14.35 -3.90 -3.24
N ASP A 223 13.42 -4.24 -4.14
CA ASP A 223 11.98 -4.00 -3.97
C ASP A 223 11.43 -4.77 -2.76
N GLY A 224 11.85 -6.03 -2.57
CA GLY A 224 11.47 -6.82 -1.40
C GLY A 224 12.02 -6.26 -0.09
N ARG A 225 13.24 -5.71 -0.07
CA ARG A 225 13.80 -5.09 1.14
C ARG A 225 13.07 -3.79 1.50
N LEU A 226 12.70 -2.99 0.51
CA LEU A 226 11.84 -1.83 0.70
C LEU A 226 10.46 -2.25 1.24
N ALA A 227 9.88 -3.31 0.67
CA ALA A 227 8.61 -3.87 1.12
C ALA A 227 8.64 -4.22 2.61
N VAL A 228 9.68 -4.93 3.07
CA VAL A 228 9.82 -5.32 4.49
C VAL A 228 9.90 -4.11 5.39
N ARG A 229 10.70 -3.09 5.02
CA ARG A 229 10.82 -1.85 5.80
C ARG A 229 9.49 -1.11 5.90
N LEU A 230 8.76 -1.01 4.77
CA LEU A 230 7.47 -0.34 4.74
C LEU A 230 6.43 -1.10 5.58
N ALA A 231 6.38 -2.44 5.51
CA ALA A 231 5.48 -3.24 6.34
C ALA A 231 5.74 -3.04 7.83
N LEU A 232 7.01 -3.00 8.24
CA LEU A 232 7.37 -2.74 9.63
C LEU A 232 6.97 -1.32 10.08
N GLN A 233 7.19 -0.31 9.23
CA GLN A 233 6.76 1.06 9.50
C GLN A 233 5.24 1.15 9.69
N VAL A 234 4.46 0.47 8.85
CA VAL A 234 2.99 0.44 8.99
C VAL A 234 2.58 -0.36 10.25
N ALA A 235 3.33 -1.40 10.63
CA ALA A 235 3.09 -2.20 11.83
C ALA A 235 3.39 -1.46 13.16
N GLU A 236 4.07 -0.31 13.11
CA GLU A 236 4.20 0.58 14.27
C GLU A 236 2.84 1.08 14.76
N HIS A 237 1.85 1.16 13.86
CA HIS A 237 0.49 1.45 14.23
C HIS A 237 -0.12 0.29 15.06
N PRO A 238 -0.71 0.57 16.23
CA PRO A 238 -1.14 -0.48 17.18
C PRO A 238 -2.28 -1.37 16.64
N GLU A 239 -3.03 -0.88 15.65
CA GLU A 239 -4.13 -1.61 15.03
C GLU A 239 -3.65 -2.52 13.88
N VAL A 240 -2.34 -2.57 13.59
CA VAL A 240 -1.77 -3.33 12.46
C VAL A 240 -0.96 -4.53 12.96
N THR A 241 -1.20 -5.70 12.37
CA THR A 241 -0.36 -6.90 12.51
C THR A 241 0.26 -7.26 11.16
N ALA A 242 1.40 -7.95 11.17
CA ALA A 242 2.09 -8.33 9.94
C ALA A 242 2.68 -9.73 10.01
N THR A 243 2.57 -10.47 8.91
CA THR A 243 3.24 -11.75 8.71
C THR A 243 4.16 -11.64 7.52
N ILE A 244 5.45 -11.88 7.75
CA ILE A 244 6.51 -11.72 6.78
C ILE A 244 7.17 -13.09 6.55
N VAL A 245 6.99 -13.65 5.36
CA VAL A 245 7.48 -15.00 5.03
C VAL A 245 8.60 -14.90 4.00
N HIS A 246 9.80 -15.33 4.35
CA HIS A 246 10.93 -15.40 3.42
C HIS A 246 10.89 -16.70 2.61
N PHE A 247 10.67 -16.58 1.31
CA PHE A 247 10.70 -17.70 0.38
C PHE A 247 12.09 -17.87 -0.22
N ARG A 248 12.65 -19.07 -0.10
CA ARG A 248 13.93 -19.44 -0.72
C ARG A 248 13.73 -20.51 -1.78
N GLY A 249 14.46 -20.41 -2.89
CA GLY A 249 14.44 -21.43 -3.93
C GLY A 249 15.12 -22.72 -3.45
N ARG A 250 14.67 -23.87 -3.95
CA ARG A 250 15.27 -25.19 -3.66
C ARG A 250 16.78 -25.27 -3.96
N ASN A 251 17.27 -24.44 -4.87
CA ASN A 251 18.70 -24.41 -5.25
C ASN A 251 19.58 -23.64 -4.26
N ASP A 252 18.99 -22.81 -3.40
CA ASP A 252 19.72 -21.99 -2.42
C ASP A 252 19.95 -22.73 -1.08
N SER A 253 19.26 -23.86 -0.87
CA SER A 253 19.39 -24.70 0.33
C SER A 253 20.72 -25.48 0.45
N ILE A 254 21.66 -25.30 -0.47
CA ILE A 254 22.98 -26.00 -0.43
C ILE A 254 24.01 -25.25 0.46
N GLY A 255 23.67 -24.09 1.02
CA GLY A 255 24.62 -23.22 1.75
C GLY A 255 24.32 -22.89 3.22
N SER A 256 23.36 -23.52 3.90
CA SER A 256 23.02 -23.18 5.29
C SER A 256 22.88 -24.43 6.16
N ASP A 257 23.97 -24.82 6.82
CA ASP A 257 23.97 -25.77 7.92
C ASP A 257 23.12 -25.25 9.10
N ALA A 258 21.92 -25.82 9.26
CA ALA A 258 21.25 -25.99 10.55
C ALA A 258 20.11 -27.03 10.42
N GLY A 259 20.47 -28.31 10.58
CA GLY A 259 19.66 -29.32 11.27
C GLY A 259 18.42 -29.89 10.59
N SER A 260 18.60 -30.87 9.69
CA SER A 260 17.82 -32.12 9.72
C SER A 260 18.52 -33.22 8.91
N VAL A 261 18.94 -34.27 9.61
CA VAL A 261 19.52 -35.52 9.11
C VAL A 261 18.61 -36.23 8.12
N VAL A 262 19.11 -36.58 6.92
CA VAL A 262 19.11 -37.95 6.32
C VAL A 262 20.20 -38.01 5.21
N ALA A 263 21.01 -39.07 5.21
CA ALA A 263 22.05 -39.43 4.23
C ALA A 263 21.49 -39.59 2.79
N GLU A 264 22.21 -39.38 1.68
CA GLU A 264 23.35 -40.20 1.22
C GLU A 264 24.13 -39.58 0.04
N GLN A 265 25.45 -39.86 0.07
CA GLN A 265 26.40 -40.11 -1.02
C GLN A 265 26.91 -38.96 -1.93
N ILE A 266 28.22 -38.77 -1.78
CA ILE A 266 29.14 -37.84 -2.46
C ILE A 266 29.58 -38.42 -3.80
N ILE A 267 29.44 -37.66 -4.88
CA ILE A 267 30.23 -37.83 -6.12
C ILE A 267 30.83 -36.47 -6.49
N VAL A 268 32.16 -36.41 -6.48
CA VAL A 268 32.99 -35.25 -6.84
C VAL A 268 33.30 -35.27 -8.33
N THR A 269 33.19 -34.14 -9.05
CA THR A 269 34.00 -33.74 -10.23
C THR A 269 33.68 -32.29 -10.68
N PRO A 270 34.52 -31.60 -11.48
CA PRO A 270 35.04 -30.28 -11.10
C PRO A 270 34.47 -29.04 -11.84
N LYS A 271 34.61 -27.92 -11.12
CA LYS A 271 34.62 -26.49 -11.48
C LYS A 271 34.75 -26.12 -12.98
N LYS A 272 33.73 -25.43 -13.53
CA LYS A 272 33.94 -24.36 -14.54
C LYS A 272 32.74 -23.41 -14.66
N ALA A 273 33.09 -22.15 -14.94
CA ALA A 273 32.27 -20.99 -15.34
C ALA A 273 31.60 -20.18 -14.21
N GLN A 274 32.24 -19.05 -13.93
CA GLN A 274 31.79 -17.93 -13.11
C GLN A 274 30.46 -17.38 -13.64
N THR A 275 29.39 -17.54 -12.87
CA THR A 275 28.23 -16.66 -12.87
C THR A 275 28.46 -15.61 -11.77
N PRO A 276 28.06 -14.34 -11.94
CA PRO A 276 28.21 -13.34 -10.89
C PRO A 276 27.51 -13.83 -9.60
N PRO A 277 28.07 -13.57 -8.41
CA PRO A 277 27.52 -14.08 -7.16
C PRO A 277 26.09 -13.56 -6.99
N ILE A 278 25.15 -14.48 -6.83
CA ILE A 278 23.74 -14.19 -6.68
C ILE A 278 23.54 -13.56 -5.29
N HIS A 279 22.88 -12.40 -5.22
CA HIS A 279 22.64 -11.60 -4.00
C HIS A 279 21.77 -12.28 -2.90
N HIS A 280 21.50 -13.58 -2.99
CA HIS A 280 20.62 -14.30 -2.06
C HIS A 280 21.19 -14.40 -0.64
N ASP A 281 22.51 -14.50 -0.48
CA ASP A 281 23.16 -14.49 0.85
C ASP A 281 22.94 -13.15 1.57
N ASP A 282 22.99 -12.04 0.83
CA ASP A 282 22.72 -10.71 1.39
C ASP A 282 21.25 -10.55 1.81
N ASP A 283 20.31 -11.20 1.11
CA ASP A 283 18.87 -11.15 1.39
C ASP A 283 18.54 -11.95 2.66
N ALA A 284 19.13 -13.14 2.82
CA ALA A 284 18.98 -13.96 4.03
C ALA A 284 19.59 -13.29 5.25
N ALA A 285 20.78 -12.68 5.11
CA ALA A 285 21.42 -11.93 6.18
C ALA A 285 20.59 -10.70 6.59
N PHE A 286 20.01 -9.99 5.62
CA PHE A 286 19.10 -8.87 5.89
C PHE A 286 17.83 -9.30 6.61
N PHE A 287 17.18 -10.37 6.16
CA PHE A 287 15.97 -10.86 6.82
C PHE A 287 16.25 -11.24 8.28
N ALA A 288 17.37 -11.93 8.52
CA ALA A 288 17.78 -12.32 9.86
C ALA A 288 18.26 -11.13 10.72
N SER A 289 18.80 -10.07 10.13
CA SER A 289 19.17 -8.86 10.88
C SER A 289 17.93 -8.08 11.31
N VAL A 290 16.96 -7.92 10.39
CA VAL A 290 15.68 -7.26 10.65
C VAL A 290 14.87 -7.99 11.73
N GLN A 291 14.80 -9.32 11.65
CA GLN A 291 14.13 -10.14 12.66
C GLN A 291 14.74 -9.97 14.06
N ARG A 292 16.07 -9.82 14.16
CA ARG A 292 16.76 -9.64 15.45
C ARG A 292 16.69 -8.22 15.99
N SER A 293 16.54 -7.23 15.11
CA SER A 293 16.48 -5.82 15.48
C SER A 293 15.05 -5.33 15.76
N LEU A 294 14.09 -6.24 15.91
CA LEU A 294 12.69 -5.88 16.10
C LEU A 294 12.48 -5.27 17.49
N PRO A 295 11.84 -4.10 17.60
CA PRO A 295 11.44 -3.56 18.90
C PRO A 295 10.45 -4.50 19.62
N VAL A 296 10.56 -4.58 20.94
CA VAL A 296 9.70 -5.41 21.81
C VAL A 296 8.20 -5.12 21.60
N GLU A 297 7.85 -3.87 21.28
CA GLU A 297 6.46 -3.48 20.98
C GLU A 297 5.88 -4.17 19.74
N LEU A 298 6.73 -4.56 18.78
CA LEU A 298 6.35 -5.21 17.53
C LEU A 298 6.40 -6.74 17.61
N GLU A 299 7.15 -7.32 18.55
CA GLU A 299 7.31 -8.78 18.68
C GLU A 299 5.98 -9.52 18.84
N THR A 300 4.99 -8.89 19.48
CA THR A 300 3.66 -9.47 19.68
C THR A 300 2.75 -9.37 18.44
N ARG A 301 3.10 -8.55 17.45
CA ARG A 301 2.26 -8.25 16.27
C ARG A 301 2.88 -8.64 14.94
N VAL A 302 4.20 -8.84 14.89
CA VAL A 302 4.94 -9.16 13.66
C VAL A 302 5.51 -10.58 13.75
N VAL A 303 5.12 -11.43 12.81
CA VAL A 303 5.63 -12.80 12.68
C VAL A 303 6.59 -12.88 11.50
N PHE A 304 7.77 -13.47 11.74
CA PHE A 304 8.74 -13.80 10.70
C PHE A 304 8.78 -15.31 10.51
N ASP A 305 8.59 -15.77 9.28
CA ASP A 305 8.66 -17.19 8.91
C ASP A 305 9.56 -17.40 7.69
N GLY A 306 10.00 -18.63 7.46
CA GLY A 306 10.85 -19.02 6.34
C GLY A 306 10.35 -20.28 5.65
N ALA A 307 10.17 -20.21 4.33
CA ALA A 307 9.70 -21.34 3.53
C ALA A 307 10.69 -21.65 2.39
N ALA A 308 11.20 -22.87 2.35
CA ALA A 308 11.98 -23.39 1.23
C ALA A 308 11.08 -24.23 0.31
N THR A 309 10.83 -23.77 -0.91
CA THR A 309 9.91 -24.44 -1.84
C THR A 309 10.40 -24.37 -3.29
N ALA A 310 9.95 -25.33 -4.11
CA ALA A 310 10.23 -25.35 -5.53
C ALA A 310 9.40 -24.31 -6.31
N ALA A 311 8.25 -23.90 -5.75
CA ALA A 311 7.34 -22.94 -6.36
C ALA A 311 6.96 -21.85 -5.34
N PRO A 312 7.80 -20.81 -5.17
CA PRO A 312 7.63 -19.81 -4.12
C PRO A 312 6.34 -18.99 -4.27
N LEU A 313 5.97 -18.62 -5.50
CA LEU A 313 4.80 -17.78 -5.74
C LEU A 313 3.47 -18.51 -5.46
N SER A 314 3.33 -19.77 -5.90
CA SER A 314 2.09 -20.53 -5.66
C SER A 314 1.92 -20.86 -4.17
N HIS A 315 3.02 -21.14 -3.47
CA HIS A 315 2.99 -21.34 -2.03
C HIS A 315 2.64 -20.05 -1.27
N ALA A 316 3.20 -18.92 -1.67
CA ALA A 316 2.86 -17.60 -1.11
C ALA A 316 1.37 -17.27 -1.29
N ILE A 317 0.79 -17.56 -2.47
CA ILE A 317 -0.64 -17.37 -2.72
C ILE A 317 -1.49 -18.28 -1.82
N ALA A 318 -1.09 -19.54 -1.65
CA ALA A 318 -1.82 -20.48 -0.77
C ALA A 318 -1.83 -19.98 0.68
N LEU A 319 -0.68 -19.55 1.21
CA LEU A 319 -0.58 -18.98 2.56
C LEU A 319 -1.39 -17.69 2.69
N ALA A 320 -1.30 -16.80 1.70
CA ALA A 320 -2.11 -15.57 1.69
C ALA A 320 -3.62 -15.85 1.69
N GLN A 321 -4.08 -16.91 1.01
CA GLN A 321 -5.49 -17.31 1.01
C GLN A 321 -5.94 -17.92 2.34
N GLU A 322 -5.03 -18.57 3.06
CA GLU A 322 -5.29 -19.13 4.38
C GLU A 322 -5.31 -18.05 5.46
N GLU A 323 -4.43 -17.06 5.38
CA GLU A 323 -4.27 -16.05 6.42
C GLU A 323 -5.19 -14.83 6.24
N LEU A 324 -5.44 -14.41 5.00
CA LEU A 324 -6.17 -13.17 4.70
C LEU A 324 -7.67 -13.41 4.49
N GLY A 325 -8.47 -12.45 4.90
CA GLY A 325 -9.93 -12.47 4.76
C GLY A 325 -10.64 -13.35 5.78
N GLN A 326 -9.96 -13.75 6.86
CA GLN A 326 -10.50 -14.58 7.93
C GLN A 326 -11.49 -13.82 8.81
N ASP A 327 -11.18 -12.56 9.16
CA ASP A 327 -12.09 -11.71 9.94
C ASP A 327 -12.88 -10.74 9.04
N PRO A 328 -14.20 -10.94 8.85
CA PRO A 328 -15.02 -10.04 8.04
C PRO A 328 -15.23 -8.67 8.68
N LYS A 329 -14.96 -8.51 9.99
CA LYS A 329 -15.08 -7.22 10.68
C LYS A 329 -13.82 -6.38 10.56
N ASN A 330 -12.72 -6.97 10.09
CA ASN A 330 -11.44 -6.29 9.97
C ASN A 330 -11.53 -5.04 9.08
N GLY A 331 -10.67 -4.06 9.31
CA GLY A 331 -10.54 -2.89 8.44
C GLY A 331 -10.09 -3.24 7.02
N GLY A 332 -9.79 -4.51 6.73
CA GLY A 332 -9.41 -5.00 5.42
C GLY A 332 -7.91 -5.27 5.36
N ASP A 333 -7.56 -6.40 4.77
CA ASP A 333 -6.19 -6.89 4.76
C ASP A 333 -5.39 -6.32 3.59
N LEU A 334 -4.07 -6.38 3.72
CA LEU A 334 -3.10 -5.88 2.74
C LEU A 334 -2.09 -6.97 2.39
N VAL A 335 -1.87 -7.18 1.09
CA VAL A 335 -0.71 -7.93 0.58
C VAL A 335 0.32 -6.93 0.10
N LEU A 336 1.55 -7.03 0.59
CA LEU A 336 2.64 -6.13 0.20
C LEU A 336 3.67 -6.90 -0.65
N LEU A 337 3.92 -6.46 -1.87
CA LEU A 337 4.75 -7.15 -2.85
C LEU A 337 5.81 -6.20 -3.42
N GLY A 338 7.03 -6.71 -3.62
CA GLY A 338 8.01 -6.06 -4.50
C GLY A 338 7.62 -6.25 -5.97
N ARG A 339 7.81 -5.22 -6.79
CA ARG A 339 7.52 -5.26 -8.24
C ARG A 339 8.43 -6.28 -8.94
N HIS A 340 9.74 -6.17 -8.72
CA HIS A 340 10.74 -7.09 -9.26
C HIS A 340 11.14 -8.12 -8.21
N SER A 341 11.22 -9.37 -8.63
CA SER A 341 11.59 -10.48 -7.76
C SER A 341 12.44 -11.45 -8.55
N THR A 342 13.71 -11.56 -8.19
CA THR A 342 14.68 -12.44 -8.87
C THR A 342 14.26 -13.91 -8.85
N LEU A 343 13.53 -14.34 -7.83
CA LEU A 343 12.99 -15.71 -7.73
C LEU A 343 11.79 -15.96 -8.65
N VAL A 344 11.04 -14.92 -9.02
CA VAL A 344 9.78 -15.04 -9.77
C VAL A 344 9.96 -14.66 -11.25
N ASP A 345 10.79 -13.66 -11.53
CA ASP A 345 10.98 -13.11 -12.88
C ASP A 345 11.70 -14.09 -13.83
N ASN A 346 12.46 -15.05 -13.28
CA ASN A 346 13.07 -16.14 -14.05
C ASN A 346 12.06 -17.20 -14.53
N ALA A 347 10.84 -17.23 -13.98
CA ALA A 347 9.85 -18.29 -14.22
C ALA A 347 8.74 -17.88 -15.20
N ALA A 348 8.51 -16.58 -15.44
CA ALA A 348 7.47 -16.14 -16.37
C ALA A 348 7.77 -14.76 -16.99
N THR A 349 7.56 -14.64 -18.30
CA THR A 349 7.52 -13.37 -19.03
C THR A 349 6.16 -12.70 -18.80
N GLY A 350 6.02 -12.03 -17.66
CA GLY A 350 4.84 -11.19 -17.38
C GLY A 350 4.77 -10.01 -18.34
N LYS A 351 3.57 -9.72 -18.85
CA LYS A 351 3.31 -8.57 -19.73
C LYS A 351 2.86 -7.32 -18.96
N GLY A 352 2.57 -7.43 -17.66
CA GLY A 352 2.03 -6.34 -16.86
C GLY A 352 3.05 -5.35 -16.35
N CYS A 353 2.59 -4.10 -16.19
CA CYS A 353 3.37 -3.03 -15.60
C CYS A 353 3.75 -3.28 -14.12
N LEU A 354 3.01 -4.11 -13.39
CA LEU A 354 3.14 -4.31 -11.94
C LEU A 354 3.98 -5.54 -11.52
N GLY A 355 4.52 -6.28 -12.49
CA GLY A 355 5.31 -7.50 -12.25
C GLY A 355 4.47 -8.77 -12.11
N VAL A 356 5.11 -9.91 -12.38
CA VAL A 356 4.48 -11.25 -12.45
C VAL A 356 3.82 -11.64 -11.13
N ALA A 357 4.50 -11.41 -10.00
CA ALA A 357 4.00 -11.79 -8.69
C ALA A 357 2.66 -11.10 -8.38
N THR A 358 2.56 -9.82 -8.71
CA THR A 358 1.34 -9.03 -8.54
C THR A 358 0.20 -9.57 -9.41
N GLU A 359 0.45 -9.84 -10.70
CA GLU A 359 -0.59 -10.35 -11.60
C GLU A 359 -1.19 -11.66 -11.08
N MET A 360 -0.33 -12.61 -10.70
CA MET A 360 -0.77 -13.90 -10.15
C MET A 360 -1.56 -13.75 -8.84
N VAL A 361 -1.13 -12.86 -7.94
CA VAL A 361 -1.88 -12.55 -6.70
C VAL A 361 -3.23 -11.92 -7.04
N LEU A 362 -3.31 -11.06 -8.05
CA LEU A 362 -4.57 -10.43 -8.45
C LEU A 362 -5.54 -11.44 -9.08
N GLU A 363 -5.04 -12.35 -9.92
CA GLU A 363 -5.80 -13.44 -10.56
C GLU A 363 -6.28 -14.51 -9.57
N SER A 364 -5.51 -14.77 -8.51
CA SER A 364 -5.87 -15.76 -7.48
C SER A 364 -7.13 -15.42 -6.67
N GLY A 365 -7.66 -14.19 -6.80
CA GLY A 365 -8.91 -13.79 -6.17
C GLY A 365 -8.83 -13.53 -4.66
N ILE A 366 -7.63 -13.35 -4.10
CA ILE A 366 -7.44 -13.02 -2.68
C ILE A 366 -8.28 -11.78 -2.28
N LYS A 367 -8.94 -11.88 -1.12
CA LYS A 367 -9.83 -10.85 -0.54
C LYS A 367 -9.05 -9.79 0.26
N ALA A 368 -7.91 -9.35 -0.25
CA ALA A 368 -7.06 -8.34 0.37
C ALA A 368 -6.68 -7.29 -0.65
N SER A 369 -6.47 -6.06 -0.20
CA SER A 369 -5.90 -5.01 -1.05
C SER A 369 -4.43 -5.32 -1.31
N VAL A 370 -3.88 -4.79 -2.40
CA VAL A 370 -2.49 -5.09 -2.79
C VAL A 370 -1.70 -3.79 -2.87
N LEU A 371 -0.53 -3.76 -2.24
CA LEU A 371 0.43 -2.67 -2.35
C LEU A 371 1.68 -3.22 -3.05
N VAL A 372 1.98 -2.69 -4.22
CA VAL A 372 3.17 -3.05 -4.99
C VAL A 372 4.21 -1.96 -4.80
N VAL A 373 5.42 -2.31 -4.40
CA VAL A 373 6.50 -1.35 -4.19
C VAL A 373 7.65 -1.58 -5.15
N GLN A 374 8.25 -0.49 -5.58
CA GLN A 374 9.49 -0.46 -6.34
C GLN A 374 10.50 0.43 -5.63
N ALA A 375 11.69 -0.10 -5.41
CA ALA A 375 12.81 0.66 -4.88
C ALA A 375 13.30 1.68 -5.91
N ARG A 376 14.00 2.71 -5.41
CA ARG A 376 14.67 3.68 -6.28
C ARG A 376 15.62 2.95 -7.23
N SER A 377 15.51 3.28 -8.52
CA SER A 377 16.36 2.76 -9.60
C SER A 377 17.80 3.27 -9.56
#